data_AF-A0A7S0TNH4-F1
#
_entry.id   AF-A0A7S0TNH4-F1
#
_cell.length_a   1.000
_cell.length_b   1.000
_cell.length_c   1.000
_cell.angle_alpha   90.00
_cell.angle_beta   90.00
_cell.angle_gamma   90.00
#
_symmetry.space_group_name_H-M   'P 1'
#
loop_
_entity.id
_entity.type
_entity.pdbx_description
1 polymer ?
#
loop_
_entity_poly.entity_id
_entity_poly.type
_entity_poly.pdbx_seq_one_letter_code
_entity_poly.pdbx_strand_id
1 'polypeptide(L)'
;MPLDSKRKAHQLAPHSRIESDADCFRNRFTGELFADYDEYIDTLFSYQARQWTCAMTGKVQLTFEEAMNSEAKAQKKVDDAFPDVFVEPLCKTVHMSQIRMDELIEAAFQRLSAFIPGEVV
;
A
#
# COMPACT_ATOMS: atom_id res chain seq x y z
N MET A 1 -2.45 1.69 -0.66
CA MET A 1 -3.37 2.80 -1.02
C MET A 1 -3.03 3.98 -0.13
N PRO A 2 -2.86 5.19 -0.70
CA PRO A 2 -2.50 6.39 0.05
C PRO A 2 -3.48 6.71 1.18
N LEU A 3 -2.94 7.29 2.25
CA LEU A 3 -3.71 7.75 3.41
C LEU A 3 -4.10 9.22 3.26
N ASP A 4 -5.31 9.54 3.69
CA ASP A 4 -5.81 10.92 3.78
C ASP A 4 -5.18 11.70 4.94
N SER A 5 -5.54 12.98 5.09
CA SER A 5 -5.09 13.85 6.19
C SER A 5 -5.43 13.32 7.59
N LYS A 6 -6.40 12.40 7.71
CA LYS A 6 -6.81 11.73 8.94
C LYS A 6 -6.18 10.34 9.11
N ARG A 7 -5.18 10.00 8.26
CA ARG A 7 -4.49 8.71 8.21
C ARG A 7 -5.42 7.53 7.91
N LYS A 8 -6.52 7.77 7.21
CA LYS A 8 -7.43 6.73 6.72
C LYS A 8 -7.07 6.37 5.30
N ALA A 9 -7.11 5.08 4.98
CA ALA A 9 -6.93 4.63 3.61
C ALA A 9 -8.04 5.23 2.74
N HIS A 10 -7.63 5.86 1.63
CA HIS A 10 -8.59 6.36 0.66
C HIS A 10 -9.43 5.20 0.11
N GLN A 11 -10.74 5.31 0.21
CA GLN A 11 -11.64 4.37 -0.44
C GLN A 11 -12.02 4.96 -1.78
N LEU A 12 -11.66 4.26 -2.86
CA LEU A 12 -12.14 4.62 -4.18
C LEU A 12 -13.66 4.52 -4.18
N ALA A 13 -14.31 5.54 -4.74
CA ALA A 13 -15.75 5.46 -4.92
C ALA A 13 -16.04 4.22 -5.78
N PRO A 14 -17.01 3.37 -5.39
CA PRO A 14 -17.44 2.29 -6.27
C PRO A 14 -17.84 2.92 -7.59
N HIS A 15 -17.51 2.27 -8.72
CA HIS A 15 -17.98 2.72 -10.03
C HIS A 15 -19.48 2.95 -9.90
N SER A 16 -19.89 4.21 -9.92
CA SER A 16 -21.30 4.55 -9.90
C SER A 16 -21.92 3.82 -11.08
N ARG A 17 -23.18 3.38 -10.94
CA ARG A 17 -23.91 2.65 -11.96
C ARG A 17 -24.21 3.61 -13.12
N ILE A 18 -23.17 4.00 -13.84
CA ILE A 18 -23.22 4.79 -15.05
C ILE A 18 -23.75 3.82 -16.09
N GLU A 19 -24.86 4.21 -16.71
CA GLU A 19 -25.43 3.43 -17.79
C GLU A 19 -24.42 3.35 -18.94
N SER A 20 -24.36 2.20 -19.61
CA SER A 20 -23.28 1.85 -20.55
C SER A 20 -23.10 2.80 -21.74
N ASP A 21 -23.99 3.77 -21.92
CA ASP A 21 -24.06 4.67 -23.09
C ASP A 21 -24.11 6.17 -22.68
N ALA A 22 -23.86 6.48 -21.40
CA ALA A 22 -23.82 7.85 -20.90
C ALA A 22 -22.41 8.44 -20.92
N ASP A 23 -22.30 9.72 -21.28
CA ASP A 23 -21.06 10.47 -21.17
C ASP A 23 -20.62 10.56 -19.70
N CYS A 24 -19.37 10.19 -19.41
CA CYS A 24 -18.82 10.21 -18.06
C CYS A 24 -17.39 10.76 -18.04
N PHE A 25 -17.02 11.34 -16.90
CA PHE A 25 -15.67 11.83 -16.64
C PHE A 25 -14.86 10.74 -15.95
N ARG A 26 -13.68 10.44 -16.47
CA ARG A 26 -12.79 9.43 -15.91
C ARG A 26 -11.56 10.08 -15.31
N ASN A 27 -11.28 9.76 -14.05
CA ASN A 27 -10.00 10.09 -13.45
C ASN A 27 -8.88 9.23 -14.05
N ARG A 28 -7.86 9.89 -14.62
CA ARG A 28 -6.73 9.22 -15.29
C ARG A 28 -5.91 8.31 -14.37
N PHE A 29 -5.87 8.61 -13.07
CA PHE A 29 -5.01 7.93 -12.11
C PHE A 29 -5.72 6.83 -11.35
N THR A 30 -6.89 7.14 -10.79
CA THR A 30 -7.67 6.19 -9.98
C THR A 30 -8.59 5.31 -10.83
N GLY A 31 -8.89 5.73 -12.06
CA GLY A 31 -9.86 5.04 -12.91
C GLY A 31 -11.31 5.22 -12.44
N GLU A 32 -11.55 6.08 -11.45
CA GLU A 32 -12.89 6.42 -10.99
C GLU A 32 -13.67 7.12 -12.12
N LEU A 33 -14.96 6.82 -12.17
CA LEU A 33 -15.89 7.35 -13.16
C LEU A 33 -16.92 8.23 -12.45
N PHE A 34 -17.13 9.42 -12.98
CA PHE A 34 -18.04 10.42 -12.44
C PHE A 34 -19.06 10.78 -13.52
N ALA A 35 -20.33 10.84 -13.12
CA ALA A 35 -21.40 11.33 -14.00
C ALA A 35 -21.49 12.86 -13.95
N ASP A 36 -21.22 13.44 -12.78
CA ASP A 36 -21.25 14.88 -12.57
C ASP A 36 -19.86 15.53 -12.71
N TYR A 37 -19.83 16.74 -13.26
CA TYR A 37 -18.59 17.47 -13.51
C TYR A 37 -18.05 18.11 -12.23
N ASP A 38 -18.92 18.63 -11.36
CA ASP A 38 -18.49 19.30 -10.14
C ASP A 38 -17.85 18.28 -9.17
N GLU A 39 -18.46 17.11 -9.00
CA GLU A 39 -17.88 16.00 -8.23
C GLU A 39 -16.51 15.55 -8.77
N TYR A 40 -16.37 15.49 -10.10
CA TYR A 40 -15.10 15.13 -10.75
C TYR A 40 -13.99 16.15 -10.43
N ILE A 41 -14.30 17.44 -10.55
CA ILE A 41 -13.33 18.52 -10.31
C ILE A 41 -12.94 18.61 -8.84
N ASP A 42 -13.89 18.52 -7.92
CA ASP A 42 -13.61 18.52 -6.48
C ASP A 42 -12.70 17.35 -6.08
N THR A 43 -12.97 16.16 -6.63
CA THR A 43 -12.13 14.98 -6.41
C THR A 43 -10.73 15.17 -7.01
N LEU A 44 -10.64 15.76 -8.20
CA LEU A 44 -9.36 16.05 -8.84
C LEU A 44 -8.52 17.04 -8.01
N PHE A 45 -9.13 18.10 -7.47
CA PHE A 45 -8.46 19.06 -6.59
C PHE A 45 -8.00 18.41 -5.29
N SER A 46 -8.82 17.55 -4.71
CA SER A 46 -8.47 16.74 -3.53
C SER A 46 -7.20 15.89 -3.76
N TYR A 47 -7.09 15.25 -4.93
CA TYR A 47 -5.91 14.44 -5.28
C TYR A 47 -4.65 15.26 -5.56
N GLN A 48 -4.82 16.48 -6.09
CA GLN A 48 -3.71 17.41 -6.31
C GLN A 48 -3.26 18.10 -5.02
N ALA A 49 -4.12 18.19 -4.00
CA ALA A 49 -3.76 18.75 -2.71
C ALA A 49 -2.69 17.89 -2.01
N ARG A 50 -1.71 18.55 -1.38
CA ARG A 50 -0.61 17.90 -0.64
C ARG A 50 -1.01 17.44 0.76
N GLN A 51 -2.08 16.67 0.84
CA GLN A 51 -2.62 16.16 2.10
C GLN A 51 -2.41 14.66 2.27
N TRP A 52 -1.82 14.00 1.28
CA TRP A 52 -1.69 12.54 1.24
C TRP A 52 -0.43 12.07 1.95
N THR A 53 -0.54 10.89 2.53
CA THR A 53 0.56 10.21 3.21
C THR A 53 0.74 8.81 2.62
N CYS A 54 1.98 8.44 2.35
CA CYS A 54 2.33 7.10 1.87
C CYS A 54 2.14 6.08 3.02
N ALA A 55 1.30 5.06 2.83
CA ALA A 55 1.04 4.06 3.87
C ALA A 55 2.29 3.20 4.17
N MET A 56 3.10 2.92 3.16
CA MET A 56 4.30 2.07 3.28
C MET A 56 5.49 2.80 3.92
N THR A 57 5.73 4.06 3.52
CA THR A 57 6.93 4.80 3.95
C THR A 57 6.66 5.84 5.03
N GLY A 58 5.39 6.15 5.31
CA GLY A 58 5.00 7.19 6.27
C GLY A 58 5.29 8.62 5.83
N LYS A 59 5.75 8.84 4.59
CA LYS A 59 6.01 10.18 4.05
C LYS A 59 4.72 10.97 3.91
N VAL A 60 4.68 12.15 4.51
CA VAL A 60 3.53 13.08 4.55
C VAL A 60 3.66 14.17 3.49
N GLN A 61 2.59 14.95 3.30
CA GLN A 61 2.55 16.14 2.43
C GLN A 61 2.84 15.85 0.95
N LEU A 62 2.39 14.68 0.48
CA LEU A 62 2.48 14.26 -0.91
C LEU A 62 1.16 14.53 -1.62
N THR A 63 1.20 14.64 -2.94
CA THR A 63 0.00 14.47 -3.76
C THR A 63 -0.42 13.00 -3.80
N PHE A 64 -1.64 12.71 -4.24
CA PHE A 64 -2.12 11.33 -4.32
C PHE A 64 -1.24 10.47 -5.26
N GLU A 65 -0.84 11.04 -6.40
CA GLU A 65 0.03 10.39 -7.38
C GLU A 65 1.43 10.12 -6.80
N GLU A 66 2.03 11.10 -6.12
CA GLU A 66 3.33 10.95 -5.49
C GLU A 66 3.29 9.87 -4.39
N ALA A 67 2.23 9.85 -3.58
CA ALA A 67 2.04 8.85 -2.55
C ALA A 67 1.90 7.44 -3.15
N MET A 68 1.09 7.28 -4.21
CA MET A 68 0.90 5.99 -4.89
C MET A 68 2.21 5.49 -5.53
N ASN A 69 2.95 6.37 -6.21
CA ASN A 69 4.25 6.02 -6.79
C ASN A 69 5.29 5.66 -5.71
N SER A 70 5.26 6.36 -4.58
CA SER A 70 6.12 6.04 -3.43
C SER A 70 5.77 4.69 -2.82
N GLU A 71 4.49 4.32 -2.74
CA GLU A 71 4.04 2.99 -2.29
C GLU A 71 4.52 1.89 -3.23
N ALA A 72 4.31 2.04 -4.54
CA ALA A 72 4.75 1.05 -5.53
C ALA A 72 6.27 0.83 -5.49
N LYS A 73 7.04 1.92 -5.37
CA LYS A 73 8.50 1.85 -5.25
C LYS A 73 8.94 1.21 -3.93
N ALA A 74 8.24 1.48 -2.83
CA ALA A 74 8.54 0.86 -1.54
C ALA A 74 8.21 -0.63 -1.55
N GLN A 75 7.06 -1.02 -2.11
CA GLN A 75 6.66 -2.41 -2.26
C GLN A 75 7.69 -3.19 -3.09
N LYS A 76 8.05 -2.67 -4.27
CA LYS A 76 9.06 -3.32 -5.11
C LYS A 76 10.39 -3.52 -4.40
N LYS A 77 10.83 -2.55 -3.60
CA LYS A 77 12.05 -2.69 -2.80
C LYS A 77 11.95 -3.79 -1.74
N VAL A 78 10.76 -3.96 -1.14
CA VAL A 78 10.50 -5.03 -0.17
C VAL A 78 10.53 -6.37 -0.90
N ASP A 79 9.83 -6.49 -2.04
CA ASP A 79 9.79 -7.71 -2.84
C ASP A 79 11.20 -8.11 -3.34
N ASP A 80 11.99 -7.14 -3.79
CA ASP A 80 13.37 -7.36 -4.26
C ASP A 80 14.32 -7.76 -3.10
N ALA A 81 14.10 -7.25 -1.89
CA ALA A 81 14.95 -7.49 -0.72
C ALA A 81 14.54 -8.72 0.09
N PHE A 82 13.27 -9.14 0.00
CA PHE A 82 12.70 -10.22 0.81
C PHE A 82 12.04 -11.27 -0.08
N PRO A 83 12.80 -12.26 -0.58
CA PRO A 83 12.28 -13.37 -1.36
C PRO A 83 11.22 -14.19 -0.61
N ASP A 84 10.25 -14.73 -1.35
CA ASP A 84 9.14 -15.54 -0.82
C ASP A 84 9.59 -16.77 -0.03
N VAL A 85 10.80 -17.28 -0.28
CA VAL A 85 11.39 -18.43 0.42
C VAL A 85 11.53 -18.18 1.93
N PHE A 86 11.68 -16.93 2.34
CA PHE A 86 11.83 -16.56 3.75
C PHE A 86 10.50 -16.42 4.49
N VAL A 87 9.37 -16.41 3.79
CA VAL A 87 8.05 -16.19 4.40
C VAL A 87 7.69 -17.35 5.34
N GLU A 88 7.85 -18.60 4.90
CA GLU A 88 7.51 -19.77 5.73
C GLU A 88 8.37 -19.85 7.01
N PRO A 89 9.72 -19.81 6.94
CA PRO A 89 10.56 -19.81 8.13
C PRO A 89 10.25 -18.66 9.09
N LEU A 90 10.05 -17.45 8.56
CA LEU A 90 9.70 -16.29 9.38
C LEU A 90 8.37 -16.49 10.10
N CYS A 91 7.34 -16.97 9.39
CA CYS A 91 6.05 -17.29 10.00
C CYS A 91 6.20 -18.34 11.11
N LYS A 92 6.98 -19.41 10.91
CA LYS A 92 7.23 -20.42 11.95
C LYS A 92 7.90 -19.82 13.20
N THR A 93 8.87 -18.92 13.01
CA THR A 93 9.56 -18.26 14.14
C THR A 93 8.68 -17.26 14.89
N VAL A 94 7.83 -16.54 14.16
CA VAL A 94 6.95 -15.49 14.74
C VAL A 94 5.68 -16.09 15.36
N HIS A 95 5.18 -17.19 14.82
CA HIS A 95 3.91 -17.78 15.24
C HIS A 95 3.93 -18.16 16.73
N MET A 96 2.98 -17.61 17.48
CA MET A 96 2.77 -17.88 18.92
C MET A 96 3.97 -17.56 19.81
N SER A 97 4.91 -16.74 19.34
CA SER A 97 6.03 -16.28 20.13
C SER A 97 5.58 -15.38 21.27
N GLN A 98 6.10 -15.62 22.48
CA GLN A 98 5.76 -14.89 23.70
C GLN A 98 6.88 -13.94 24.17
N ILE A 99 7.99 -13.86 23.42
CA ILE A 99 9.11 -12.96 23.74
C ILE A 99 8.80 -11.53 23.32
N ARG A 100 9.62 -10.57 23.77
CA ARG A 100 9.49 -9.17 23.37
C ARG A 100 9.73 -9.01 21.87
N MET A 101 9.06 -8.02 21.28
CA MET A 101 9.16 -7.74 19.83
C MET A 101 10.61 -7.50 19.39
N ASP A 102 11.39 -6.75 20.17
CA ASP A 102 12.80 -6.45 19.86
C ASP A 102 13.66 -7.73 19.78
N GLU A 103 13.44 -8.66 20.73
CA GLU A 103 14.13 -9.95 20.79
C GLU A 103 13.68 -10.89 19.66
N LEU A 104 12.39 -10.85 19.31
CA LEU A 104 11.83 -11.62 18.21
C LEU A 104 12.40 -11.21 16.86
N ILE A 105 12.59 -9.91 16.65
CA ILE A 105 13.20 -9.38 15.43
C ILE A 105 14.63 -9.89 15.28
N GLU A 106 15.42 -9.83 16.35
CA GLU A 106 16.80 -10.34 16.35
C GLU A 106 16.83 -11.86 16.10
N ALA A 107 15.99 -12.64 16.78
CA ALA A 107 15.90 -14.08 16.60
C ALA A 107 15.48 -14.46 15.16
N ALA A 108 14.51 -13.74 14.59
CA ALA A 108 14.07 -13.95 13.21
C ALA A 108 15.19 -13.61 12.22
N PHE A 109 15.91 -12.51 12.42
CA PHE A 109 17.03 -12.12 11.56
C PHE A 109 18.16 -13.16 11.60
N GLN A 110 18.51 -13.67 12.79
CA GLN A 110 19.49 -14.74 12.94
C GLN A 110 19.04 -16.02 12.25
N ARG A 111 17.77 -16.41 12.37
CA ARG A 111 17.24 -17.62 11.70
C ARG A 111 17.26 -17.48 10.18
N LEU A 112 16.89 -16.32 9.65
CA LEU A 112 16.85 -16.06 8.22
C LEU A 112 18.25 -15.94 7.61
N SER A 113 19.22 -15.37 8.33
CA SER A 113 20.61 -15.27 7.84
C SER A 113 21.32 -16.63 7.76
N ALA A 114 20.93 -17.59 8.59
CA ALA A 114 21.43 -18.97 8.55
C ALA A 114 20.60 -19.91 7.64
N PHE A 115 19.59 -19.40 6.94
CA PHE A 115 18.67 -20.23 6.15
C PHE A 115 19.31 -20.75 4.87
N ILE A 116 19.23 -22.07 4.64
CA ILE A 116 19.68 -22.73 3.41
C ILE A 116 18.45 -23.24 2.65
N PRO A 117 18.25 -22.85 1.37
CA PRO A 117 17.11 -23.32 0.58
C PRO A 117 17.09 -24.87 0.49
N GLY A 118 16.00 -25.48 0.97
CA GLY A 118 15.83 -26.93 0.98
C GLY A 118 16.12 -27.64 2.32
N GLU A 119 16.42 -26.89 3.38
CA GLU A 119 16.43 -27.42 4.74
C GLU A 119 15.00 -27.87 5.13
N VAL A 120 14.82 -29.15 5.50
CA VAL A 120 13.55 -29.64 6.02
C VAL A 120 13.43 -29.15 7.46
N VAL A 121 12.52 -28.20 7.71
CA VAL A 121 12.20 -27.64 9.04
C VAL A 121 10.85 -28.16 9.52
#